data_AF-A0A968T7P5-F1
#
_entry.id   AF-A0A968T7P5-F1
#
_cell.length_a   1.000
_cell.length_b   1.000
_cell.length_c   1.000
_cell.angle_alpha   90.00
_cell.angle_beta   90.00
_cell.angle_gamma   90.00
#
_symmetry.space_group_name_H-M   'P 1'
#
loop_
_entity.id
_entity.type
_entity.pdbx_description
1 polymer ?
#
loop_
_entity_poly.entity_id
_entity_poly.type
_entity_poly.pdbx_seq_one_letter_code
_entity_poly.pdbx_strand_id
1 'polypeptide(L)'
;MPTLSKKNGIFEYEYRIIRPDKQIRWLHSKSMPVVNDKGEIIRRVGLARDITRQKESQEATNLLAEMLDVALTQSQCMIIQVPSLLIKTFEFMGTPVKNL
;
A
#
# COMPACT_ATOMS: atom_id res chain seq x y z
N MET A 1 8.10 4.30 -10.00
CA MET A 1 9.55 4.56 -10.14
C MET A 1 10.32 3.31 -9.74
N PRO A 2 11.51 3.04 -10.30
CA PRO A 2 12.39 1.99 -9.78
C PRO A 2 12.82 2.35 -8.35
N THR A 3 12.62 1.44 -7.41
CA THR A 3 13.08 1.62 -6.03
C THR A 3 14.56 1.31 -6.00
N LEU A 4 15.40 2.35 -5.90
CA LEU A 4 16.85 2.22 -5.85
C LEU A 4 17.31 2.27 -4.39
N SER A 5 18.02 1.24 -3.94
CA SER A 5 18.72 1.26 -2.65
C SER A 5 20.18 0.94 -2.86
N LYS A 6 21.06 1.82 -2.37
CA LYS A 6 22.51 1.66 -2.39
C LYS A 6 23.03 1.67 -0.96
N LYS A 7 23.58 0.55 -0.49
CA LYS A 7 24.20 0.43 0.83
C LYS A 7 25.48 -0.38 0.73
N ASN A 8 26.62 0.16 1.17
CA ASN A 8 27.92 -0.52 1.18
C ASN A 8 28.31 -1.19 -0.17
N GLY A 9 28.02 -0.53 -1.29
CA GLY A 9 28.32 -1.07 -2.64
C GLY A 9 27.36 -2.15 -3.13
N ILE A 10 26.39 -2.56 -2.31
CA ILE A 10 25.24 -3.39 -2.69
C ILE A 10 24.27 -2.52 -3.48
N PHE A 11 23.83 -3.04 -4.63
CA PHE A 11 22.83 -2.42 -5.49
C PHE A 11 21.58 -3.28 -5.48
N GLU A 12 20.44 -2.68 -5.15
CA GLU A 12 19.15 -3.34 -5.14
C GLU A 12 18.14 -2.49 -5.91
N TYR A 13 17.48 -3.10 -6.89
CA TYR A 13 16.58 -2.39 -7.80
C TYR A 13 15.47 -3.28 -8.36
N GLU A 14 14.28 -2.71 -8.43
CA GLU A 14 13.12 -3.30 -9.11
C GLU A 14 12.91 -2.65 -10.48
N TYR A 15 12.73 -3.47 -11.51
CA TYR A 15 12.51 -2.99 -12.87
C TYR A 15 11.62 -3.93 -13.66
N ARG A 16 11.08 -3.42 -14.76
CA ARG A 16 10.26 -4.20 -15.70
C ARG A 16 11.08 -4.58 -16.91
N ILE A 17 10.89 -5.80 -17.38
CA ILE A 17 11.39 -6.27 -18.67
C ILE A 17 10.24 -6.68 -19.57
N ILE A 18 10.47 -6.61 -20.87
CA ILE A 18 9.58 -7.18 -21.89
C ILE A 18 10.27 -8.44 -22.40
N ARG A 19 9.62 -9.60 -22.24
CA ARG A 19 10.11 -10.87 -22.76
C ARG A 19 9.82 -11.00 -24.26
N PRO A 20 10.47 -11.93 -24.99
CA PRO A 20 10.17 -12.18 -26.40
C PRO A 20 8.69 -12.50 -26.69
N ASP A 21 7.98 -13.07 -25.72
CA ASP A 21 6.53 -13.33 -25.76
C ASP A 21 5.65 -12.08 -25.52
N LYS A 22 6.26 -10.88 -25.46
CA LYS A 22 5.65 -9.57 -25.17
C LYS A 22 5.08 -9.42 -23.75
N GLN A 23 5.28 -10.39 -22.87
CA GLN A 23 4.82 -10.26 -21.49
C GLN A 23 5.73 -9.29 -20.71
N ILE A 24 5.11 -8.46 -19.88
CA ILE A 24 5.81 -7.60 -18.93
C ILE A 24 6.07 -8.39 -17.66
N ARG A 25 7.33 -8.40 -17.21
CA ARG A 25 7.72 -9.06 -15.96
C ARG A 25 8.44 -8.09 -15.04
N TRP A 26 8.12 -8.14 -13.76
CA TRP A 26 8.85 -7.41 -12.73
C TRP A 26 10.00 -8.25 -12.22
N LEU A 27 11.21 -7.69 -12.26
CA LEU A 27 12.39 -8.29 -11.69
C LEU A 27 12.85 -7.47 -10.48
N HIS A 28 13.18 -8.17 -9.40
CA HIS A 28 13.93 -7.64 -8.28
C HIS A 28 15.36 -8.15 -8.40
N SER A 29 16.30 -7.23 -8.66
CA SER A 29 17.72 -7.56 -8.78
C SER A 29 18.50 -7.03 -7.60
N LYS A 30 19.42 -7.86 -7.10
CA LYS A 30 20.36 -7.52 -6.05
C LYS A 30 21.76 -7.91 -6.48
N SER A 31 22.70 -6.97 -6.43
CA SER A 31 24.11 -7.18 -6.75
C SER A 31 25.00 -6.73 -5.61
N MET A 32 26.03 -7.51 -5.29
CA MET A 32 27.04 -7.21 -4.30
C MET A 32 28.45 -7.31 -4.92
N PRO A 33 29.39 -6.42 -4.52
CA PRO A 33 30.78 -6.54 -4.93
C PRO A 33 31.45 -7.67 -4.13
N VAL A 34 32.33 -8.40 -4.79
CA VAL A 34 33.28 -9.30 -4.14
C VAL A 34 34.61 -8.60 -4.16
N VAL A 35 35.20 -8.45 -2.97
CA VAL A 35 36.46 -7.75 -2.76
C VAL A 35 37.58 -8.74 -2.42
N ASN A 36 38.81 -8.40 -2.77
CA ASN A 36 40.00 -9.11 -2.30
C ASN A 36 40.44 -8.62 -0.90
N ASP A 37 41.51 -9.20 -0.36
CA ASP A 37 42.06 -8.83 0.96
C ASP A 37 42.57 -7.39 1.04
N LYS A 38 42.80 -6.74 -0.11
CA LYS A 38 43.18 -5.32 -0.22
C LYS A 38 41.99 -4.37 -0.33
N GLY A 39 40.75 -4.90 -0.30
CA GLY A 39 39.52 -4.13 -0.45
C GLY A 39 39.18 -3.76 -1.91
N GLU A 40 39.88 -4.29 -2.90
CA GLU A 40 39.66 -4.00 -4.31
C GLU A 40 38.54 -4.90 -4.86
N ILE A 41 37.63 -4.33 -5.66
CA ILE A 41 36.53 -5.07 -6.27
C ILE A 41 37.08 -5.96 -7.39
N ILE A 42 37.01 -7.27 -7.21
CA ILE A 42 37.46 -8.25 -8.21
C ILE A 42 36.33 -8.77 -9.09
N ARG A 43 35.07 -8.72 -8.62
CA ARG A 43 33.88 -9.05 -9.41
C ARG A 43 32.62 -8.51 -8.75
N ARG A 44 31.50 -8.54 -9.49
CA ARG A 44 30.15 -8.37 -8.94
C ARG A 44 29.38 -9.67 -9.06
N VAL A 45 28.66 -10.03 -8.01
CA VAL A 45 27.73 -11.16 -8.01
C VAL A 45 26.34 -10.59 -7.85
N GLY A 46 25.37 -11.09 -8.61
CA GLY A 46 23.99 -10.65 -8.45
C GLY A 46 23.01 -11.78 -8.72
N LEU A 47 21.79 -11.58 -8.21
CA LEU A 47 20.64 -12.42 -8.45
C LEU A 47 19.49 -11.55 -8.94
N ALA A 48 18.73 -12.06 -9.91
CA ALA A 48 17.49 -11.45 -10.36
C ALA A 48 16.34 -12.43 -10.09
N ARG A 49 15.32 -11.97 -9.37
CA ARG A 49 14.12 -12.75 -9.05
C ARG A 49 12.93 -12.17 -9.79
N ASP A 50 12.17 -13.03 -10.46
CA ASP A 50 10.86 -12.65 -10.99
C ASP A 50 9.86 -12.46 -9.84
N ILE A 51 9.40 -11.23 -9.65
CA ILE A 51 8.44 -10.82 -8.62
C ILE A 51 7.09 -10.41 -9.24
N THR A 52 6.83 -10.75 -10.51
CA THR A 52 5.60 -10.37 -11.22
C THR A 52 4.37 -10.80 -10.45
N ARG A 53 4.30 -12.07 -10.03
CA ARG A 53 3.17 -12.63 -9.27
C ARG A 53 2.95 -11.91 -7.94
N GLN A 54 4.02 -11.48 -7.28
CA GLN A 54 3.94 -10.76 -6.01
C GLN A 54 3.33 -9.36 -6.24
N LYS A 55 3.74 -8.65 -7.30
CA LYS A 55 3.18 -7.35 -7.66
C LYS A 55 1.71 -7.46 -8.06
N GLU A 56 1.35 -8.44 -8.88
CA GLU A 56 -0.04 -8.69 -9.29
C GLU A 56 -0.94 -8.99 -8.09
N SER A 57 -0.49 -9.81 -7.14
CA SER A 57 -1.24 -10.08 -5.91
C SER A 57 -1.40 -8.85 -5.03
N GLN A 58 -0.36 -8.01 -4.95
CA GLN A 58 -0.43 -6.75 -4.19
C GLN A 58 -1.38 -5.76 -4.85
N GLU A 59 -1.32 -5.61 -6.17
CA GLU A 59 -2.22 -4.74 -6.92
C GLU A 59 -3.69 -5.17 -6.78
N ALA A 60 -3.98 -6.48 -6.87
CA ALA A 60 -5.32 -6.99 -6.65
C ALA A 60 -5.84 -6.68 -5.24
N THR A 61 -4.98 -6.79 -4.22
CA THR A 61 -5.33 -6.45 -2.83
C THR A 61 -5.58 -4.96 -2.66
N ASN A 62 -4.72 -4.13 -3.25
CA ASN A 62 -4.84 -2.67 -3.20
C ASN A 62 -6.13 -2.20 -3.89
N LEU A 63 -6.44 -2.76 -5.07
CA LEU A 63 -7.67 -2.42 -5.79
C LEU A 63 -8.92 -2.76 -4.97
N LEU A 64 -8.93 -3.93 -4.32
CA LEU A 64 -10.04 -4.31 -3.43
C LEU A 64 -10.14 -3.37 -2.22
N ALA A 65 -9.01 -3.00 -1.61
CA ALA A 65 -8.98 -2.06 -0.50
C ALA A 65 -9.50 -0.68 -0.90
N GLU A 66 -9.11 -0.18 -2.08
CA GLU A 66 -9.61 1.09 -2.63
C GLU A 66 -11.12 1.03 -2.91
N MET A 67 -11.63 -0.08 -3.46
CA MET A 67 -13.06 -0.26 -3.69
C MET A 67 -13.87 -0.25 -2.39
N LEU A 68 -13.34 -0.88 -1.33
CA LEU A 68 -13.96 -0.85 0.00
C LEU A 68 -13.96 0.56 0.59
N ASP A 69 -12.87 1.32 0.45
CA ASP A 69 -12.78 2.70 0.95
C ASP A 69 -13.79 3.63 0.25
N VAL A 70 -13.94 3.50 -1.07
CA VAL A 70 -14.97 4.23 -1.83
C VAL A 70 -16.37 3.85 -1.39
N ALA A 71 -16.66 2.56 -1.19
CA ALA A 71 -17.99 2.08 -0.77
C ALA A 71 -18.36 2.52 0.66
N LEU A 72 -17.39 2.52 1.58
CA LEU A 72 -17.58 3.00 2.95
C LEU A 72 -17.74 4.51 3.00
N THR A 73 -16.97 5.27 2.23
CA THR A 73 -17.11 6.73 2.11
C THR A 73 -18.49 7.12 1.57
N GLN A 74 -19.00 6.39 0.57
CA GLN A 74 -20.36 6.59 0.05
C GLN A 74 -21.44 6.19 1.07
N SER A 75 -21.20 5.13 1.86
CA SER A 75 -22.13 4.67 2.91
C SER A 75 -22.10 5.55 4.17
N GLN A 76 -21.08 6.40 4.32
CA GLN A 76 -20.95 7.36 5.42
C GLN A 76 -21.75 8.66 5.18
N CYS A 77 -22.82 8.62 4.36
CA CYS A 77 -23.71 9.76 4.13
C CYS A 77 -25.04 9.68 4.92
N MET A 78 -25.32 8.62 5.68
CA MET A 78 -26.60 8.51 6.41
C MET A 78 -26.50 8.58 7.93
N ILE A 79 -25.37 8.20 8.54
CA ILE A 79 -25.29 8.02 10.00
C ILE A 79 -24.73 9.24 10.76
N ILE A 80 -24.05 10.19 10.08
CA ILE A 80 -23.37 11.32 10.76
C ILE A 80 -24.19 12.63 10.74
N GLN A 81 -25.29 12.71 9.97
CA GLN A 81 -26.20 13.88 10.00
C GLN A 81 -27.40 13.66 10.91
N VAL A 82 -27.18 13.37 12.20
CA VAL A 82 -28.16 13.82 13.19
C VAL A 82 -27.70 15.20 13.64
N PRO A 83 -28.34 16.30 13.18
CA PRO A 83 -28.01 17.62 13.70
C PRO A 83 -28.24 17.58 15.21
N SER A 84 -27.35 18.22 15.97
CA SER A 84 -27.36 18.36 17.43
C SER A 84 -28.65 18.97 18.04
N LEU A 85 -29.69 19.21 17.22
CA LEU A 85 -31.01 19.63 17.66
C LEU A 85 -31.92 18.48 18.13
N LEU A 86 -31.74 17.23 17.67
CA LEU A 86 -32.65 16.13 18.06
C LEU A 86 -32.38 15.57 19.46
N ILE A 87 -31.19 15.77 20.02
CA ILE A 87 -30.88 15.35 21.40
C ILE A 87 -31.54 16.30 22.42
N LYS A 88 -31.73 17.59 22.08
CA LYS A 88 -32.37 18.56 22.98
C LYS A 88 -33.89 18.43 23.08
N THR A 89 -34.57 17.92 22.06
CA THR A 89 -36.03 17.73 22.11
C THR A 89 -36.43 16.54 22.97
N PHE A 90 -35.54 15.56 23.17
CA PHE A 90 -35.80 14.38 24.00
C PHE A 90 -35.71 14.68 25.51
N GLU A 91 -34.90 15.65 25.93
CA GLU A 91 -34.87 16.11 27.34
C GLU A 91 -36.04 17.05 27.68
N PHE A 92 -36.62 17.75 26.70
CA PHE A 92 -37.69 18.73 26.94
C PHE A 92 -39.08 18.11 27.13
N MET A 93 -39.32 16.90 26.60
CA MET A 93 -40.61 16.21 26.77
C MET A 93 -40.72 15.40 28.08
N GLY A 94 -39.73 15.48 28.98
CA GLY A 94 -39.64 14.69 30.20
C GLY A 94 -40.03 15.38 31.51
N THR A 95 -40.61 16.59 31.50
CA THR A 95 -41.11 17.20 32.75
C THR A 95 -42.61 16.91 32.94
N PRO A 96 -43.01 16.23 34.04
CA PRO A 96 -44.41 15.93 34.27
C PRO A 96 -45.15 17.21 34.67
N VAL A 97 -46.27 17.48 33.97
CA VAL A 97 -47.30 18.43 34.41
C VAL A 97 -47.77 17.98 35.79
N LYS A 98 -47.63 18.88 36.77
CA LYS A 98 -48.06 18.73 38.15
C LYS A 98 -49.55 18.37 38.20
N ASN A 99 -49.88 17.27 38.86
CA ASN A 99 -51.21 17.07 39.45
C ASN A 99 -51.23 17.73 40.82
N LEU A 100 -51.90 18.89 40.92
CA LEU A 100 -52.58 19.42 42.10
C LEU A 100 -53.50 20.56 41.67
#